data_AF-A0A352S4K3-F1
#
_entry.id   AF-A0A352S4K3-F1
#
_cell.length_a   1.000
_cell.length_b   1.000
_cell.length_c   1.000
_cell.angle_alpha   90.00
_cell.angle_beta   90.00
_cell.angle_gamma   90.00
#
_symmetry.space_group_name_H-M   'P 1'
#
loop_
_entity.id
_entity.type
_entity.pdbx_description
1 polymer ?
#
loop_
_entity_poly.entity_id
_entity_poly.type
_entity_poly.pdbx_seq_one_letter_code
_entity_poly.pdbx_strand_id
1 'polypeptide(L)'
;ISMTKPGFAIEIENGVVKNSNFPDYPPPRITDAPVVDVFFVPSNDNPTGLGEPGVPAISPAIANALFRLTGKRQRQMPFVLT
;
A
#
# COMPACT_ATOMS: atom_id res chain seq x y z
N ILE A 1 0.07 1.39 3.01
CA ILE A 1 -0.81 2.41 2.41
C ILE A 1 -0.10 3.27 1.37
N SER A 2 1.09 3.80 1.65
CA SER A 2 1.81 4.64 0.69
C SER A 2 1.86 4.12 -0.74
N MET A 3 2.25 2.86 -0.96
CA MET A 3 2.29 2.24 -2.29
C MET A 3 0.96 2.22 -3.08
N THR A 4 -0.18 2.44 -2.43
CA THR A 4 -1.50 2.49 -3.09
C THR A 4 -1.93 3.90 -3.48
N LYS A 5 -1.25 4.95 -2.99
CA LYS A 5 -1.60 6.36 -3.18
C LYS A 5 -0.77 6.97 -4.32
N PRO A 6 -1.33 7.88 -5.14
CA PRO A 6 -0.56 8.63 -6.13
C PRO A 6 0.64 9.35 -5.47
N GLY A 7 1.78 9.42 -6.18
CA GLY A 7 3.02 10.01 -5.68
C GLY A 7 3.98 9.04 -4.97
N PHE A 8 3.58 7.79 -4.76
CA PHE A 8 4.44 6.73 -4.21
C PHE A 8 4.74 5.66 -5.28
N ALA A 9 5.36 6.11 -6.36
CA ALA A 9 5.81 5.25 -7.45
C ALA A 9 7.24 5.63 -7.84
N ILE A 10 8.00 4.64 -8.27
CA ILE A 10 9.29 4.86 -8.92
C ILE A 10 9.04 5.08 -10.41
N GLU A 11 9.39 6.25 -10.91
CA GLU A 11 9.32 6.62 -12.32
C GLU A 11 10.64 6.24 -13.00
N ILE A 12 10.53 5.56 -14.14
CA ILE A 12 11.67 5.20 -14.99
C ILE A 12 11.53 5.96 -16.31
N GLU A 13 12.53 6.77 -16.65
CA GLU A 13 12.58 7.56 -17.87
C GLU A 13 13.92 7.31 -18.57
N ASN A 14 13.89 6.97 -19.87
CA ASN A 14 15.08 6.65 -20.66
C ASN A 14 16.01 5.60 -20.01
N GLY A 15 15.42 4.63 -19.29
CA GLY A 15 16.15 3.58 -18.58
C GLY A 15 16.76 4.01 -17.24
N VAL A 16 16.49 5.22 -16.76
CA VAL A 16 17.02 5.76 -15.50
C VAL A 16 15.88 6.05 -14.52
N VAL A 17 16.11 5.77 -13.25
CA VAL A 17 15.19 6.15 -12.17
C VAL A 17 15.21 7.67 -12.03
N LYS A 18 14.05 8.30 -12.14
CA LYS A 18 13.91 9.76 -12.02
C LYS A 18 13.87 10.24 -10.57
N ASN A 19 13.31 9.45 -9.66
CA ASN A 19 13.22 9.78 -8.24
C ASN A 19 14.58 9.52 -7.56
N SER A 20 15.22 10.59 -7.11
CA SER A 20 16.57 10.60 -6.55
C SER A 20 16.64 10.48 -5.02
N ASN A 21 15.60 10.89 -4.28
CA ASN A 21 15.58 10.93 -2.82
C ASN A 21 14.13 11.00 -2.24
N PHE A 22 13.97 11.46 -0.99
CA PHE A 22 12.68 11.60 -0.32
C PHE A 22 11.82 12.82 -0.73
N PRO A 23 12.34 13.92 -1.30
CA PRO A 23 11.48 14.97 -1.85
C PRO A 23 10.66 14.50 -3.07
N ASP A 24 11.21 13.60 -3.88
CA ASP A 24 10.61 13.06 -5.11
C ASP A 24 10.12 11.62 -4.97
N TYR A 25 10.47 10.89 -3.91
CA TYR A 25 9.79 9.68 -3.45
C TYR A 25 9.57 9.74 -1.92
N PRO A 26 8.53 10.46 -1.45
CA PRO A 26 8.34 10.68 -0.02
C PRO A 26 8.00 9.36 0.69
N PRO A 27 8.52 9.12 1.91
CA PRO A 27 7.98 8.09 2.78
C PRO A 27 6.61 8.53 3.34
N PRO A 28 5.75 7.57 3.75
CA PRO A 28 4.55 7.89 4.52
C PRO A 28 4.88 8.77 5.73
N ARG A 29 4.04 9.77 6.00
CA ARG A 29 4.13 10.59 7.21
C ARG A 29 3.11 10.14 8.25
N ILE A 30 3.27 10.61 9.48
CA ILE A 30 2.34 10.28 10.58
C ILE A 30 0.89 10.66 10.24
N THR A 31 0.70 11.72 9.48
CA THR A 31 -0.61 12.19 8.99
C THR A 31 -1.23 11.31 7.91
N ASP A 32 -0.44 10.45 7.25
CA ASP A 32 -0.94 9.49 6.27
C ASP A 32 -1.36 8.16 6.93
N ALA A 33 -1.02 7.94 8.20
CA ALA A 33 -1.31 6.69 8.91
C ALA A 33 -2.79 6.65 9.33
N PRO A 34 -3.57 5.64 8.91
CA PRO A 34 -4.90 5.45 9.47
C PRO A 34 -4.82 4.87 10.88
N VAL A 35 -5.95 4.82 11.56
CA VAL A 35 -6.11 3.95 12.73
C VAL A 35 -6.00 2.50 12.28
N VAL A 36 -5.22 1.70 13.01
CA VAL A 36 -4.99 0.28 12.73
C VAL A 36 -5.37 -0.55 13.94
N ASP A 37 -6.34 -1.44 13.76
CA ASP A 37 -6.68 -2.47 14.74
C ASP A 37 -5.98 -3.78 14.38
N VAL A 38 -5.47 -4.48 15.39
CA VAL A 38 -4.75 -5.76 15.21
C VAL A 38 -5.48 -6.85 15.99
N PHE A 39 -5.75 -7.96 15.30
CA PHE A 39 -6.37 -9.14 15.88
C PHE A 39 -5.50 -10.37 15.63
N PHE A 40 -5.28 -11.17 16.67
CA PHE A 40 -4.59 -12.45 16.58
C PHE A 40 -5.63 -13.57 16.57
N VAL A 41 -5.63 -14.36 15.50
CA VAL A 41 -6.41 -15.60 15.44
C VAL A 41 -5.71 -16.65 16.31
N PRO A 42 -6.40 -17.28 17.28
CA PRO A 42 -5.79 -18.33 18.10
C PRO A 42 -5.31 -19.51 17.24
N SER A 43 -4.09 -20.00 17.51
CA SER A 43 -3.54 -21.20 16.89
C SER A 43 -2.74 -22.02 17.90
N ASN A 44 -2.71 -23.34 17.73
CA ASN A 44 -1.87 -24.27 18.48
C ASN A 44 -0.57 -24.61 17.74
N ASP A 45 -0.36 -24.05 16.55
CA ASP A 45 0.86 -24.26 15.78
C ASP A 45 2.05 -23.56 16.44
N ASN A 46 3.26 -24.04 16.13
CA ASN A 46 4.47 -23.36 16.55
C ASN A 46 4.52 -21.93 15.97
N PRO A 47 5.03 -20.93 16.71
CA PRO A 47 5.17 -19.57 16.20
C PRO A 47 5.95 -19.51 14.88
N THR A 48 5.46 -18.72 13.93
CA THR A 48 6.10 -18.46 12.63
C THR A 48 6.41 -16.98 12.46
N GLY A 49 7.08 -16.62 11.35
CA GLY A 49 7.33 -15.22 11.01
C GLY A 49 6.03 -14.43 10.76
N LEU A 50 5.97 -13.21 11.30
CA LEU A 50 4.82 -12.30 11.16
C LEU A 50 5.19 -10.94 10.52
N GLY A 51 6.47 -10.71 10.18
CA GLY A 51 6.92 -9.43 9.63
C GLY A 51 6.32 -9.09 8.26
N GLU A 52 6.19 -10.09 7.38
CA GLU A 52 5.70 -9.92 6.01
C GLU A 52 4.19 -10.13 5.81
N PRO A 53 3.51 -11.10 6.47
CA PRO A 53 2.11 -11.46 6.16
C PRO A 53 1.11 -10.29 6.19
N GLY A 54 1.36 -9.27 7.02
CA GLY A 54 0.52 -8.08 7.08
C GLY A 54 0.61 -7.18 5.83
N VAL A 55 1.73 -7.19 5.11
CA VAL A 55 1.99 -6.28 3.98
C VAL A 55 1.15 -6.59 2.74
N PRO A 56 1.13 -7.83 2.18
CA PRO A 56 0.48 -8.11 0.90
C PRO A 56 -1.04 -7.97 0.94
N ALA A 57 -1.66 -8.08 2.12
CA ALA A 57 -3.11 -7.96 2.30
C ALA A 57 -3.62 -6.51 2.19
N ILE A 58 -2.75 -5.51 2.40
CA ILE A 58 -3.15 -4.09 2.48
C ILE A 58 -3.68 -3.58 1.12
N SER A 59 -2.92 -3.78 0.04
CA SER A 59 -3.27 -3.28 -1.29
C SER A 59 -4.61 -3.80 -1.83
N PRO A 60 -4.91 -5.12 -1.80
CA PRO A 60 -6.21 -5.64 -2.24
C PRO A 60 -7.37 -5.22 -1.32
N ALA A 61 -7.14 -5.07 0.00
CA ALA A 61 -8.15 -4.54 0.91
C ALA A 61 -8.56 -3.11 0.52
N ILE A 62 -7.59 -2.24 0.21
CA ILE A 62 -7.85 -0.87 -0.26
C ILE A 62 -8.53 -0.88 -1.63
N ALA A 63 -8.06 -1.71 -2.57
CA ALA A 63 -8.68 -1.83 -3.90
C ALA A 63 -10.16 -2.23 -3.81
N ASN A 64 -10.50 -3.15 -2.91
CA ASN A 64 -11.88 -3.56 -2.66
C ASN A 64 -12.72 -2.44 -2.02
N ALA A 65 -12.14 -1.68 -1.09
CA ALA A 65 -12.80 -0.52 -0.50
C ALA A 65 -13.11 0.55 -1.56
N LEU A 66 -12.14 0.87 -2.44
CA LEU A 66 -12.34 1.79 -3.55
C LEU A 66 -13.41 1.30 -4.53
N PHE A 67 -13.42 0.00 -4.86
CA PHE A 67 -14.47 -0.58 -5.70
C PHE A 67 -15.85 -0.46 -5.06
N ARG A 68 -15.98 -0.73 -3.75
CA ARG A 68 -17.26 -0.55 -3.04
C ARG A 68 -17.73 0.91 -3.03
N LEU A 69 -16.82 1.87 -2.94
CA LEU A 69 -17.15 3.30 -2.92
C LEU A 69 -17.47 3.87 -4.30
N THR A 70 -16.86 3.35 -5.36
CA THR A 70 -16.86 4.01 -6.69
C THR A 70 -17.45 3.17 -7.81
N GLY A 71 -17.63 1.86 -7.61
CA GLY A 71 -17.97 0.90 -8.67
C GLY A 71 -16.84 0.64 -9.67
N LYS A 72 -15.68 1.31 -9.56
CA LYS A 72 -14.55 1.16 -10.48
C LYS A 72 -13.50 0.21 -9.90
N ARG A 73 -13.14 -0.83 -10.66
CA ARG A 73 -12.07 -1.77 -10.27
C ARG A 73 -10.70 -1.15 -10.53
N GLN A 74 -9.90 -0.95 -9.49
CA GLN A 74 -8.50 -0.59 -9.62
C GLN A 74 -7.66 -1.85 -9.82
N ARG A 75 -6.96 -1.94 -10.97
CA ARG A 75 -6.13 -3.09 -11.36
C ARG A 75 -4.64 -2.75 -11.46
N GLN A 76 -4.30 -1.47 -11.31
CA GLN A 76 -2.95 -0.94 -11.40
C GLN A 76 -2.71 0.00 -10.22
N MET A 77 -1.55 -0.13 -9.58
CA MET A 77 -1.09 0.80 -8.54
C MET A 77 -0.11 1.81 -9.15
N PRO A 78 -0.02 3.03 -8.59
CA PRO A 78 -0.87 3.55 -7.51
C PRO A 78 -2.32 3.77 -7.98
N PHE A 79 -3.28 3.73 -7.05
CA PHE A 79 -4.69 3.87 -7.39
C PHE A 79 -5.03 5.34 -7.70
N VAL A 80 -5.50 5.60 -8.91
CA VAL A 80 -5.92 6.93 -9.36
C VAL A 80 -7.44 6.96 -9.42
N LEU A 81 -8.03 7.89 -8.66
CA LEU A 81 -9.46 8.15 -8.68
C LEU A 81 -9.71 9.31 -9.66
N THR A 82 -10.09 8.96 -10.90
CA THR A 82 -10.63 9.90 -11.89
C THR A 82 -12.15 9.96 -11.78
#